data_AF-A0AAJ5E986-F1
#
_entry.id   AF-A0AAJ5E986-F1
#
_cell.length_a   1.000
_cell.length_b   1.000
_cell.length_c   1.000
_cell.angle_alpha   90.00
_cell.angle_beta   90.00
_cell.angle_gamma   90.00
#
_symmetry.space_group_name_H-M   'P 1'
#
loop_
_entity.id
_entity.type
_entity.pdbx_description
1 polymer ?
#
loop_
_entity_poly.entity_id
_entity_poly.type
_entity_poly.pdbx_seq_one_letter_code
_entity_poly.pdbx_strand_id
1 'polypeptide(L)'
;MKVFEVVTPGGFLDKSKGYSKDSSALLILLRDAFYEANLAVELYSESNGWRGNGKDNTLRDDDRKSRERIDAQYKALSSNGCEERQEREFNVERLHKIEQWELGRVPTEFRAAKTLIYSKAFVSALDSIGKLIKTLSKEDGAPHDLKAIAEEFYSGIPGLIGLRNSIQHVEDRAIGVFASKAKRDEESSRFFSSFVGNTYFATGKECGLDGVNVSLETLEFTLCILNKVMNSYAWVAQKQHWPSLDPWYR
;
A
#
# COMPACT_ATOMS: atom_id res chain seq x y z
N MET A 1 -3.10 -7.72 12.94
CA MET A 1 -2.15 -6.68 13.35
C MET A 1 -0.96 -7.24 14.13
N LYS A 2 0.13 -7.61 13.44
CA LYS A 2 1.47 -7.72 14.03
C LYS A 2 2.05 -6.30 14.15
N VAL A 3 2.63 -5.97 15.30
CA VAL A 3 3.28 -4.68 15.52
C VAL A 3 4.77 -4.93 15.63
N PHE A 4 5.56 -4.27 14.78
CA PHE A 4 7.02 -4.34 14.86
C PHE A 4 7.54 -3.26 15.80
N GLU A 5 8.46 -3.67 16.65
CA GLU A 5 9.08 -2.80 17.64
C GLU A 5 10.36 -2.19 17.05
N VAL A 6 10.54 -0.89 17.30
CA VAL A 6 11.77 -0.16 16.94
C VAL A 6 12.39 0.35 18.24
N VAL A 7 13.62 -0.08 18.49
CA VAL A 7 14.41 0.36 19.66
C VAL A 7 15.43 1.38 19.20
N THR A 8 15.38 2.59 19.76
CA THR A 8 16.41 3.60 19.53
C THR A 8 17.49 3.48 20.60
N PRO A 9 18.79 3.53 20.23
CA PRO A 9 19.88 3.40 21.21
C PRO A 9 19.92 4.51 22.26
N GLY A 10 19.28 5.65 22.01
CA GLY A 10 19.05 6.71 22.99
C GLY A 10 17.92 7.63 22.57
N GLY A 11 17.71 8.71 23.32
CA GLY A 11 16.63 9.68 23.09
C GLY A 11 17.01 10.82 22.15
N PHE A 12 18.30 11.16 22.09
CA PHE A 12 18.79 12.24 21.23
C PHE A 12 20.12 11.86 20.59
N LEU A 13 20.42 12.45 19.44
CA LEU A 13 21.74 12.33 18.82
C LEU A 13 22.80 13.08 19.63
N ASP A 14 24.00 12.50 19.70
CA ASP A 14 25.17 13.15 20.31
C ASP A 14 25.63 14.34 19.46
N LYS A 15 25.33 15.56 19.91
CA LYS A 15 25.70 16.81 19.22
C LYS A 15 27.23 16.97 19.07
N SER A 16 28.04 16.33 19.91
CA SER A 16 29.51 16.43 19.83
C SER A 16 30.08 15.81 18.56
N LYS A 17 29.32 14.94 17.89
CA LYS A 17 29.72 14.26 16.64
C LYS A 17 29.56 15.12 15.39
N GLY A 18 29.05 16.35 15.51
CA GLY A 18 28.94 17.29 14.39
C GLY A 18 27.88 16.90 13.37
N TYR A 19 26.86 16.12 13.76
CA TYR A 19 25.72 15.81 12.90
C TYR A 19 24.98 17.08 12.48
N SER A 20 24.47 17.08 11.26
CA SER A 20 23.55 18.12 10.77
C SER A 20 22.35 18.29 11.72
N LYS A 21 21.83 19.53 11.78
CA LYS A 21 20.64 19.87 12.57
C LYS A 21 19.42 19.06 12.14
N ASP A 22 19.38 18.67 10.87
CA ASP A 22 18.22 17.99 10.27
C ASP A 22 18.28 16.46 10.45
N SER A 23 19.42 15.90 10.86
CA SER A 23 19.59 14.45 11.04
C SER A 23 18.56 13.87 12.01
N SER A 24 18.24 14.57 13.10
CA SER A 24 17.23 14.11 14.07
C SER A 24 15.82 14.08 13.45
N ALA A 25 15.46 15.09 12.66
CA ALA A 25 14.16 15.17 12.00
C ALA A 25 14.02 14.07 10.93
N LEU A 26 15.06 13.83 10.15
CA LEU A 26 15.09 12.78 9.13
C LEU A 26 14.97 11.38 9.74
N LEU A 27 15.59 11.12 10.91
CA LEU A 27 15.44 9.84 11.61
C LEU A 27 14.03 9.63 12.18
N ILE A 28 13.36 10.71 12.63
CA ILE A 28 11.96 10.67 13.03
C ILE A 28 11.07 10.32 11.84
N LEU A 29 11.24 11.01 10.70
CA LEU A 29 10.50 10.72 9.47
C LEU A 29 10.74 9.29 8.97
N LEU A 30 11.98 8.80 9.11
CA LEU A 30 12.35 7.44 8.73
C LEU A 30 11.57 6.40 9.56
N ARG A 31 11.48 6.63 10.88
CA ARG A 31 10.69 5.81 11.79
C ARG A 31 9.20 5.89 11.46
N ASP A 32 8.67 7.07 11.20
CA ASP A 32 7.25 7.25 10.91
C ASP A 32 6.87 6.55 9.60
N ALA A 33 7.70 6.65 8.57
CA ALA A 33 7.54 5.90 7.31
C ALA A 33 7.59 4.38 7.52
N PHE A 34 8.41 3.87 8.46
CA PHE A 34 8.39 2.46 8.82
C PHE A 34 7.05 2.03 9.44
N TYR A 35 6.46 2.84 10.30
CA TYR A 35 5.14 2.53 10.89
C TYR A 35 4.01 2.64 9.88
N GLU A 36 4.08 3.56 8.92
CA GLU A 36 3.17 3.58 7.77
C GLU A 36 3.25 2.28 6.98
N ALA A 37 4.47 1.77 6.70
CA ALA A 37 4.65 0.49 6.04
C ALA A 37 4.08 -0.67 6.87
N ASN A 38 4.30 -0.67 8.19
CA ASN A 38 3.76 -1.70 9.08
C ASN A 38 2.23 -1.74 9.08
N LEU A 39 1.59 -0.58 9.20
CA LEU A 39 0.14 -0.49 9.13
C LEU A 39 -0.39 -0.90 7.75
N ALA A 40 0.26 -0.45 6.68
CA ALA A 40 -0.17 -0.75 5.32
C ALA A 40 -0.13 -2.25 5.00
N VAL A 41 0.92 -2.96 5.42
CA VAL A 41 1.01 -4.41 5.16
C VAL A 41 -0.03 -5.19 5.96
N GLU A 42 -0.32 -4.82 7.20
CA GLU A 42 -1.36 -5.48 8.00
C GLU A 42 -2.75 -5.26 7.42
N LEU A 43 -3.08 -4.02 7.03
CA LEU A 43 -4.34 -3.70 6.39
C LEU A 43 -4.49 -4.39 5.03
N TYR A 44 -3.39 -4.55 4.29
CA TYR A 44 -3.35 -5.35 3.06
C TYR A 44 -3.62 -6.84 3.34
N SER A 45 -2.96 -7.43 4.35
CA SER A 45 -3.19 -8.83 4.73
C SER A 45 -4.65 -9.07 5.13
N GLU A 46 -5.27 -8.12 5.83
CA GLU A 46 -6.68 -8.15 6.19
C GLU A 46 -7.60 -8.03 4.96
N SER A 47 -7.29 -7.13 4.02
CA SER A 47 -8.12 -6.92 2.82
C SER A 47 -7.99 -8.03 1.78
N ASN A 48 -6.82 -8.65 1.67
CA ASN A 48 -6.54 -9.73 0.73
C ASN A 48 -7.10 -11.09 1.20
N GLY A 49 -7.78 -11.14 2.35
CA GLY A 49 -8.46 -12.34 2.83
C GLY A 49 -7.52 -13.44 3.32
N TRP A 50 -6.25 -13.12 3.65
CA TRP A 50 -5.33 -14.09 4.29
C TRP A 50 -5.89 -14.65 5.61
N ARG A 51 -6.88 -13.96 6.22
CA ARG A 51 -7.63 -14.39 7.40
C ARG A 51 -9.11 -14.68 7.12
N GLY A 52 -9.41 -15.29 5.98
CA GLY A 52 -10.68 -16.00 5.75
C GLY A 52 -11.94 -15.14 5.59
N ASN A 53 -12.83 -15.62 4.73
CA ASN A 53 -14.18 -15.92 5.16
C ASN A 53 -14.85 -16.86 4.16
N GLY A 54 -15.38 -17.97 4.68
CA GLY A 54 -16.19 -18.90 3.93
C GLY A 54 -17.37 -18.20 3.27
N LYS A 55 -17.81 -18.73 2.15
CA LYS A 55 -19.03 -18.30 1.46
C LYS A 55 -20.20 -18.44 2.44
N ASP A 56 -20.64 -17.33 3.01
CA ASP A 56 -21.80 -17.30 3.88
C ASP A 56 -23.06 -17.46 3.01
N ASN A 57 -23.61 -18.68 2.97
CA ASN A 57 -24.78 -19.01 2.15
C ASN A 57 -26.02 -18.20 2.55
N THR A 58 -26.12 -17.78 3.81
CA THR A 58 -27.22 -16.96 4.33
C THR A 58 -27.28 -15.57 3.69
N LEU A 59 -26.13 -14.94 3.45
CA LEU A 59 -26.06 -13.63 2.77
C LEU A 59 -26.52 -13.69 1.31
N ARG A 60 -26.35 -14.83 0.63
CA ARG A 60 -26.80 -15.04 -0.75
C ARG A 60 -28.31 -15.16 -0.86
N ASP A 61 -28.95 -15.83 0.09
CA ASP A 61 -30.40 -15.98 0.09
C ASP A 61 -31.12 -14.67 0.41
N ASP A 62 -30.58 -13.86 1.31
CA ASP A 62 -31.14 -12.53 1.60
C ASP A 62 -30.96 -11.56 0.42
N ASP A 63 -29.83 -11.64 -0.29
CA ASP A 63 -29.58 -10.85 -1.50
C ASP A 63 -30.61 -11.16 -2.61
N ARG A 64 -30.86 -12.46 -2.83
CA ARG A 64 -31.86 -12.94 -3.80
C ARG A 64 -33.26 -12.44 -3.46
N LYS A 65 -33.68 -12.54 -2.20
CA LYS A 65 -35.01 -12.08 -1.75
C LYS A 65 -35.17 -10.56 -1.88
N SER A 66 -34.14 -9.77 -1.59
CA SER A 66 -34.18 -8.30 -1.80
C SER A 66 -34.41 -7.97 -3.27
N ARG A 67 -33.70 -8.63 -4.20
CA ARG A 67 -33.89 -8.43 -5.65
C ARG A 67 -35.29 -8.80 -6.10
N GLU A 68 -35.79 -9.97 -5.69
CA GLU A 68 -37.13 -10.45 -6.04
C GLU A 68 -38.22 -9.47 -5.54
N ARG A 69 -38.04 -8.88 -4.36
CA ARG A 69 -38.97 -7.88 -3.79
C ARG A 69 -38.98 -6.58 -4.58
N ILE A 70 -37.80 -6.03 -4.94
CA ILE A 70 -37.69 -4.79 -5.72
C ILE A 70 -38.25 -5.00 -7.13
N ASP A 71 -37.95 -6.15 -7.74
CA ASP A 71 -38.46 -6.51 -9.06
C ASP A 71 -40.00 -6.62 -9.08
N ALA A 72 -40.60 -7.20 -8.03
CA ALA A 72 -42.04 -7.30 -7.89
C ALA A 72 -42.74 -5.93 -7.77
N GLN A 73 -42.12 -4.96 -7.09
CA GLN A 73 -42.65 -3.60 -6.99
C GLN A 73 -42.66 -2.88 -8.34
N TYR A 74 -41.61 -3.07 -9.15
CA TYR A 74 -41.52 -2.47 -10.49
C TYR A 74 -42.36 -3.18 -11.55
N LYS A 75 -42.59 -4.49 -11.43
CA LYS A 75 -43.52 -5.25 -12.30
C LYS A 75 -44.93 -4.69 -12.30
N ALA A 76 -45.39 -4.15 -11.17
CA ALA A 76 -46.72 -3.58 -11.04
C ALA A 76 -46.91 -2.23 -11.78
N LEU A 77 -45.81 -1.61 -12.23
CA LEU A 77 -45.78 -0.24 -12.74
C LEU A 77 -45.39 -0.12 -14.22
N SER A 78 -45.04 -1.23 -14.90
CA SER A 78 -44.39 -1.22 -16.23
C SER A 78 -45.17 -2.02 -17.27
N SER A 79 -45.24 -1.48 -18.50
CA SER A 79 -45.67 -2.20 -19.71
C SER A 79 -44.56 -3.13 -20.24
N ASN A 80 -44.90 -4.01 -21.19
CA ASN A 80 -44.08 -5.12 -21.70
C ASN A 80 -43.16 -4.73 -22.89
N GLY A 81 -42.90 -3.44 -23.13
CA GLY A 81 -41.98 -2.97 -24.18
C GLY A 81 -40.51 -3.35 -23.91
N CYS A 82 -39.70 -3.41 -24.97
CA CYS A 82 -38.28 -3.76 -24.86
C CYS A 82 -37.46 -2.66 -24.14
N GLU A 83 -37.68 -1.38 -24.48
CA GLU A 83 -37.02 -0.24 -23.82
C GLU A 83 -37.46 -0.10 -22.36
N GLU A 84 -38.76 -0.28 -22.09
CA GLU A 84 -39.33 -0.28 -20.74
C GLU A 84 -38.75 -1.41 -19.87
N ARG A 85 -38.45 -2.57 -20.48
CA ARG A 85 -37.78 -3.68 -19.80
C ARG A 85 -36.34 -3.31 -19.42
N GLN A 86 -35.57 -2.70 -20.31
CA GLN A 86 -34.19 -2.30 -20.03
C GLN A 86 -34.12 -1.23 -18.93
N GLU A 87 -34.99 -0.22 -19.01
CA GLU A 87 -35.10 0.83 -17.99
C GLU A 87 -35.52 0.24 -16.63
N ARG A 88 -36.43 -0.74 -16.64
CA ARG A 88 -36.80 -1.46 -15.41
C ARG A 88 -35.63 -2.25 -14.83
N GLU A 89 -34.92 -3.03 -15.65
CA GLU A 89 -33.76 -3.81 -15.20
C GLU A 89 -32.70 -2.90 -14.57
N PHE A 90 -32.40 -1.76 -15.21
CA PHE A 90 -31.50 -0.75 -14.67
C PHE A 90 -31.98 -0.20 -13.32
N ASN A 91 -33.26 0.18 -13.20
CA ASN A 91 -33.79 0.75 -11.96
C ASN A 91 -33.84 -0.28 -10.81
N VAL A 92 -34.21 -1.53 -11.10
CA VAL A 92 -34.17 -2.63 -10.12
C VAL A 92 -32.74 -2.85 -9.62
N GLU A 93 -31.76 -2.91 -10.52
CA GLU A 93 -30.36 -3.08 -10.15
C GLU A 93 -29.84 -1.91 -9.32
N ARG A 94 -30.16 -0.68 -9.72
CA ARG A 94 -29.74 0.55 -9.02
C ARG A 94 -30.29 0.59 -7.59
N LEU A 95 -31.60 0.37 -7.41
CA LEU A 95 -32.22 0.40 -6.09
C LEU A 95 -31.75 -0.74 -5.21
N HIS A 96 -31.57 -1.93 -5.77
CA HIS A 96 -31.01 -3.05 -5.02
C HIS A 96 -29.61 -2.72 -4.51
N LYS A 97 -28.73 -2.16 -5.36
CA LYS A 97 -27.40 -1.70 -4.95
C LYS A 97 -27.47 -0.67 -3.82
N ILE A 98 -28.34 0.35 -3.93
CA ILE A 98 -28.53 1.36 -2.88
C ILE A 98 -28.96 0.73 -1.56
N GLU A 99 -29.96 -0.16 -1.57
CA GLU A 99 -30.42 -0.84 -0.36
C GLU A 99 -29.28 -1.66 0.28
N GLN A 100 -28.51 -2.39 -0.53
CA GLN A 100 -27.36 -3.14 -0.01
C GLN A 100 -26.32 -2.21 0.64
N TRP A 101 -26.09 -1.02 0.06
CA TRP A 101 -25.15 -0.05 0.62
C TRP A 101 -25.67 0.58 1.93
N GLU A 102 -26.97 0.86 2.03
CA GLU A 102 -27.62 1.34 3.26
C GLU A 102 -27.54 0.31 4.39
N LEU A 103 -27.55 -0.99 4.05
CA LEU A 103 -27.30 -2.09 4.98
C LEU A 103 -25.82 -2.26 5.35
N GLY A 104 -24.94 -1.38 4.88
CA GLY A 104 -23.49 -1.41 5.15
C GLY A 104 -22.71 -2.41 4.29
N ARG A 105 -23.31 -3.00 3.24
CA ARG A 105 -22.58 -3.90 2.34
C ARG A 105 -21.67 -3.09 1.42
N VAL A 106 -20.39 -3.39 1.47
CA VAL A 106 -19.36 -2.70 0.69
C VAL A 106 -19.39 -3.14 -0.78
N PRO A 107 -19.34 -2.21 -1.77
CA PRO A 107 -19.22 -2.53 -3.19
C PRO A 107 -18.05 -3.46 -3.49
N THR A 108 -18.19 -4.33 -4.48
CA THR A 108 -17.11 -5.25 -4.90
C THR A 108 -15.89 -4.48 -5.37
N GLU A 109 -16.11 -3.38 -6.08
CA GLU A 109 -15.09 -2.47 -6.57
C GLU A 109 -14.26 -1.88 -5.40
N PHE A 110 -14.91 -1.61 -4.27
CA PHE A 110 -14.24 -1.06 -3.09
C PHE A 110 -13.37 -2.11 -2.39
N ARG A 111 -13.69 -3.40 -2.51
CA ARG A 111 -12.84 -4.48 -1.96
C ARG A 111 -11.51 -4.57 -2.70
N ALA A 112 -11.57 -4.58 -4.03
CA ALA A 112 -10.36 -4.58 -4.87
C ALA A 112 -9.57 -3.27 -4.68
N ALA A 113 -10.25 -2.13 -4.63
CA ALA A 113 -9.63 -0.84 -4.39
C ALA A 113 -8.94 -0.77 -3.03
N LYS A 114 -9.54 -1.32 -1.96
CA LYS A 114 -8.97 -1.36 -0.61
C LYS A 114 -7.61 -2.07 -0.60
N THR A 115 -7.52 -3.26 -1.19
CA THR A 115 -6.26 -4.00 -1.33
C THR A 115 -5.22 -3.18 -2.11
N LEU A 116 -5.62 -2.59 -3.23
CA LEU A 116 -4.73 -1.77 -4.06
C LEU A 116 -4.22 -0.52 -3.30
N ILE A 117 -5.08 0.16 -2.54
CA ILE A 117 -4.72 1.34 -1.75
C ILE A 117 -3.63 0.98 -0.74
N TYR A 118 -3.80 -0.11 0.00
CA TYR A 118 -2.82 -0.51 1.01
C TYR A 118 -1.49 -0.94 0.39
N SER A 119 -1.51 -1.65 -0.73
CA SER A 119 -0.27 -1.98 -1.45
C SER A 119 0.46 -0.74 -1.97
N LYS A 120 -0.26 0.25 -2.49
CA LYS A 120 0.34 1.53 -2.91
C LYS A 120 0.93 2.30 -1.73
N ALA A 121 0.22 2.35 -0.60
CA ALA A 121 0.72 2.96 0.63
C ALA A 121 2.00 2.28 1.11
N PHE A 122 2.03 0.94 1.12
CA PHE A 122 3.21 0.15 1.48
C PHE A 122 4.42 0.48 0.58
N VAL A 123 4.24 0.44 -0.75
CA VAL A 123 5.30 0.77 -1.71
C VAL A 123 5.80 2.22 -1.54
N SER A 124 4.88 3.16 -1.31
CA SER A 124 5.24 4.57 -1.07
C SER A 124 6.04 4.76 0.22
N ALA A 125 5.67 4.06 1.29
CA ALA A 125 6.37 4.08 2.56
C ALA A 125 7.79 3.49 2.43
N LEU A 126 7.94 2.35 1.74
CA LEU A 126 9.26 1.77 1.45
C LEU A 126 10.16 2.70 0.63
N ASP A 127 9.63 3.32 -0.44
CA ASP A 127 10.40 4.29 -1.23
C ASP A 127 10.81 5.52 -0.40
N SER A 128 9.93 5.97 0.51
CA SER A 128 10.23 7.06 1.44
C SER A 128 11.36 6.70 2.39
N ILE A 129 11.36 5.49 2.96
CA ILE A 129 12.46 4.96 3.78
C ILE A 129 13.77 5.00 3.00
N GLY A 130 13.83 4.41 1.80
CA GLY A 130 15.04 4.39 0.98
C GLY A 130 15.55 5.80 0.64
N LYS A 131 14.65 6.73 0.32
CA LYS A 131 14.99 8.13 0.05
C LYS A 131 15.54 8.83 1.29
N LEU A 132 14.93 8.62 2.46
CA LEU A 132 15.37 9.23 3.72
C LEU A 132 16.76 8.74 4.10
N ILE A 133 17.06 7.44 3.97
CA ILE A 133 18.41 6.89 4.21
C ILE A 133 19.42 7.52 3.24
N LYS A 134 19.07 7.64 1.96
CA LYS A 134 19.92 8.28 0.95
C LYS A 134 20.14 9.76 1.23
N THR A 135 19.15 10.47 1.75
CA THR A 135 19.29 11.87 2.17
C THR A 135 20.19 11.98 3.39
N LEU A 136 19.96 11.16 4.42
CA LEU A 136 20.80 11.07 5.61
C LEU A 136 22.28 10.82 5.25
N SER A 137 22.56 9.96 4.26
CA SER A 137 23.94 9.67 3.81
C SER A 137 24.68 10.84 3.16
N LYS A 138 23.97 11.94 2.85
CA LYS A 138 24.52 13.15 2.23
C LYS A 138 24.66 14.32 3.20
N GLU A 139 24.11 14.19 4.41
CA GLU A 139 24.18 15.23 5.44
C GLU A 139 25.60 15.38 5.98
N ASP A 140 25.92 16.59 6.45
CA ASP A 140 27.18 16.85 7.12
C ASP A 140 27.27 16.05 8.44
N GLY A 141 28.43 15.41 8.66
CA GLY A 141 28.67 14.55 9.81
C GLY A 141 27.98 13.18 9.75
N ALA A 142 27.34 12.83 8.64
CA ALA A 142 26.68 11.54 8.47
C ALA A 142 27.66 10.35 8.63
N PRO A 143 27.24 9.26 9.30
CA PRO A 143 28.04 8.04 9.37
C PRO A 143 28.38 7.49 7.97
N HIS A 144 29.64 7.09 7.77
CA HIS A 144 30.16 6.62 6.49
C HIS A 144 29.40 5.40 5.92
N ASP A 145 28.87 4.54 6.79
CA ASP A 145 28.15 3.31 6.41
C ASP A 145 26.79 3.56 5.75
N LEU A 146 26.20 4.75 5.88
CA LEU A 146 24.83 5.01 5.41
C LEU A 146 24.65 4.84 3.90
N LYS A 147 25.71 5.11 3.11
CA LYS A 147 25.66 4.90 1.66
C LYS A 147 25.52 3.41 1.33
N ALA A 148 26.32 2.57 1.98
CA ALA A 148 26.26 1.13 1.82
C ALA A 148 24.91 0.56 2.31
N ILE A 149 24.37 1.09 3.42
CA ILE A 149 23.05 0.69 3.92
C ILE A 149 21.93 1.08 2.93
N ALA A 150 22.02 2.26 2.32
CA ALA A 150 21.06 2.68 1.29
C ALA A 150 21.10 1.77 0.05
N GLU A 151 22.31 1.37 -0.38
CA GLU A 151 22.50 0.41 -1.48
C GLU A 151 21.93 -0.96 -1.12
N GLU A 152 22.23 -1.46 0.08
CA GLU A 152 21.68 -2.72 0.59
C GLU A 152 20.14 -2.71 0.59
N PHE A 153 19.52 -1.61 1.00
CA PHE A 153 18.06 -1.45 1.01
C PHE A 153 17.46 -1.62 -0.40
N TYR A 154 17.97 -0.89 -1.38
CA TYR A 154 17.45 -0.94 -2.75
C TYR A 154 17.79 -2.26 -3.45
N SER A 155 18.93 -2.88 -3.15
CA SER A 155 19.28 -4.22 -3.63
C SER A 155 18.40 -5.31 -3.03
N GLY A 156 17.97 -5.16 -1.77
CA GLY A 156 17.10 -6.11 -1.09
C GLY A 156 15.63 -6.05 -1.52
N ILE A 157 15.20 -4.94 -2.11
CA ILE A 157 13.84 -4.76 -2.65
C ILE A 157 13.93 -4.35 -4.13
N PRO A 158 14.33 -5.28 -5.02
CA PRO A 158 14.43 -4.99 -6.45
C PRO A 158 13.08 -4.54 -7.00
N GLY A 159 13.09 -3.65 -7.99
CA GLY A 159 11.86 -3.14 -8.62
C GLY A 159 11.09 -2.08 -7.82
N LEU A 160 11.48 -1.78 -6.57
CA LEU A 160 10.79 -0.77 -5.74
C LEU A 160 10.65 0.59 -6.43
N ILE A 161 11.76 1.11 -6.97
CA ILE A 161 11.79 2.42 -7.63
C ILE A 161 10.92 2.40 -8.89
N GLY A 162 11.06 1.36 -9.71
CA GLY A 162 10.32 1.19 -10.95
C GLY A 162 8.83 1.09 -10.70
N LEU A 163 8.41 0.23 -9.77
CA LEU A 163 7.02 0.07 -9.35
C LEU A 163 6.45 1.38 -8.79
N ARG A 164 7.18 2.09 -7.93
CA ARG A 164 6.72 3.36 -7.36
C ARG A 164 6.50 4.42 -8.43
N ASN A 165 7.47 4.60 -9.34
CA ASN A 165 7.33 5.53 -10.45
C ASN A 165 6.12 5.18 -11.31
N SER A 166 5.94 3.88 -11.59
CA SER A 166 4.78 3.40 -12.32
C SER A 166 3.49 3.77 -11.60
N ILE A 167 3.38 3.56 -10.28
CA ILE A 167 2.17 3.86 -9.49
C ILE A 167 1.85 5.36 -9.51
N GLN A 168 2.86 6.23 -9.45
CA GLN A 168 2.69 7.68 -9.40
C GLN A 168 2.31 8.30 -10.75
N HIS A 169 2.76 7.70 -11.86
CA HIS A 169 2.56 8.21 -13.22
C HIS A 169 1.64 7.29 -14.03
N VAL A 170 0.38 7.18 -13.57
CA VAL A 170 -0.63 6.31 -14.21
C VAL A 170 -1.04 6.84 -15.58
N GLU A 171 -1.01 8.16 -15.77
CA GLU A 171 -1.26 8.87 -17.02
C GLU A 171 -0.20 8.55 -18.08
N ASP A 172 1.08 8.60 -17.70
CA ASP A 172 2.20 8.26 -18.59
C ASP A 172 2.15 6.78 -18.99
N ARG A 173 1.61 5.93 -18.11
CA ARG A 173 1.32 4.51 -18.39
C ARG A 173 0.12 4.35 -19.34
N ALA A 174 -0.96 5.07 -19.11
CA ALA A 174 -2.18 4.98 -19.91
C ALA A 174 -1.97 5.44 -21.36
N ILE A 175 -1.12 6.45 -21.56
CA ILE A 175 -0.77 7.03 -22.86
C ILE A 175 0.42 6.30 -23.51
N GLY A 176 1.18 5.50 -22.74
CA GLY A 176 2.36 4.81 -23.24
C GLY A 176 3.56 5.74 -23.45
N VAL A 177 3.69 6.82 -22.68
CA VAL A 177 4.83 7.74 -22.73
C VAL A 177 6.13 7.03 -22.30
N PHE A 178 6.04 5.98 -21.48
CA PHE A 178 7.18 5.09 -21.23
C PHE A 178 7.51 4.15 -22.40
N ALA A 179 6.59 3.99 -23.37
CA ALA A 179 6.79 3.23 -24.60
C ALA A 179 7.31 4.09 -25.77
N SER A 180 7.33 5.43 -25.67
CA SER A 180 7.89 6.27 -26.75
C SER A 180 9.43 6.33 -26.76
N LYS A 181 10.10 5.74 -25.75
CA LYS A 181 11.56 5.56 -25.72
C LYS A 181 12.03 4.10 -25.74
N ALA A 182 11.10 3.14 -25.69
CA ALA A 182 11.38 1.71 -25.76
C ALA A 182 10.78 1.13 -27.04
N LYS A 183 11.47 0.20 -27.71
CA LYS A 183 10.92 -0.50 -28.87
C LYS A 183 9.57 -1.11 -28.47
N ARG A 184 8.50 -0.79 -29.21
CA ARG A 184 7.19 -1.44 -29.04
C ARG A 184 7.39 -2.94 -29.19
N ASP A 185 7.19 -3.66 -28.11
CA ASP A 185 7.12 -5.13 -28.13
C ASP A 185 5.66 -5.53 -28.19
N GLU A 186 5.26 -6.25 -29.23
CA GLU A 186 3.86 -6.61 -29.52
C GLU A 186 3.27 -7.57 -28.47
N GLU A 187 4.13 -8.22 -27.67
CA GLU A 187 3.73 -9.10 -26.56
C GLU A 187 3.58 -8.37 -25.20
N SER A 188 4.02 -7.10 -25.11
CA SER A 188 3.90 -6.32 -23.87
C SER A 188 2.46 -5.85 -23.66
N SER A 189 1.65 -6.76 -23.13
CA SER A 189 0.28 -6.48 -22.72
C SER A 189 0.29 -5.32 -21.73
N ARG A 190 -0.57 -4.33 -21.99
CA ARG A 190 -0.72 -3.11 -21.19
C ARG A 190 -1.28 -3.46 -19.80
N PHE A 191 -0.45 -3.94 -18.89
CA PHE A 191 -0.90 -4.32 -17.56
C PHE A 191 -1.01 -3.09 -16.66
N PHE A 192 -2.23 -2.80 -16.21
CA PHE A 192 -2.59 -1.64 -15.40
C PHE A 192 -2.21 -1.75 -13.91
N SER A 193 -1.18 -2.53 -13.59
CA SER A 193 -0.83 -3.07 -12.27
C SER A 193 -1.75 -4.21 -11.82
N SER A 194 -1.16 -5.24 -11.24
CA SER A 194 -1.84 -6.47 -10.82
C SER A 194 -1.07 -7.15 -9.69
N PHE A 195 -1.65 -8.23 -9.16
CA PHE A 195 -1.04 -9.07 -8.14
C PHE A 195 -0.81 -10.46 -8.68
N VAL A 196 0.36 -11.03 -8.39
CA VAL A 196 0.60 -12.48 -8.48
C VAL A 196 1.00 -12.94 -7.08
N GLY A 197 0.09 -13.65 -6.41
CA GLY A 197 0.22 -13.93 -4.99
C GLY A 197 0.25 -12.62 -4.19
N ASN A 198 1.34 -12.39 -3.46
CA ASN A 198 1.53 -11.23 -2.61
C ASN A 198 2.35 -10.11 -3.25
N THR A 199 2.87 -10.38 -4.44
CA THR A 199 3.74 -9.43 -5.11
C THR A 199 2.90 -8.51 -5.98
N TYR A 200 2.98 -7.23 -5.67
CA TYR A 200 2.33 -6.17 -6.42
C TYR A 200 3.26 -5.76 -7.56
N PHE A 201 2.78 -5.88 -8.79
CA PHE A 201 3.57 -5.57 -9.98
C PHE A 201 2.92 -4.48 -10.82
N ALA A 202 3.75 -3.74 -11.54
CA ALA A 202 3.34 -2.87 -12.62
C ALA A 202 4.36 -2.96 -13.75
N THR A 203 3.91 -2.70 -14.98
CA THR A 203 4.82 -2.50 -16.11
C THR A 203 5.60 -1.22 -15.87
N GLY A 204 6.92 -1.36 -15.78
CA GLY A 204 7.89 -0.29 -15.64
C GLY A 204 8.27 0.33 -16.97
N LYS A 205 9.30 1.18 -16.91
CA LYS A 205 9.92 1.77 -18.10
C LYS A 205 10.61 0.65 -18.90
N GLU A 206 10.54 0.71 -20.24
CA GLU A 206 11.15 -0.29 -21.15
C GLU A 206 10.47 -1.68 -21.14
N CYS A 207 9.18 -1.75 -20.84
CA CYS A 207 8.39 -2.99 -20.84
C CYS A 207 8.82 -4.04 -19.79
N GLY A 208 9.73 -3.69 -18.88
CA GLY A 208 10.09 -4.53 -17.73
C GLY A 208 8.93 -4.66 -16.74
N LEU A 209 8.82 -5.81 -16.06
CA LEU A 209 7.91 -6.00 -14.94
C LEU A 209 8.64 -5.66 -13.64
N ASP A 210 8.20 -4.59 -12.98
CA ASP A 210 8.69 -4.21 -11.65
C ASP A 210 7.71 -4.68 -10.59
N GLY A 211 8.23 -5.31 -9.54
CA GLY A 211 7.41 -5.94 -8.50
C GLY A 211 7.97 -5.79 -7.11
N VAL A 212 7.09 -5.59 -6.14
CA VAL A 212 7.44 -5.57 -4.71
C VAL A 212 6.52 -6.53 -3.97
N ASN A 213 7.11 -7.40 -3.16
CA ASN A 213 6.35 -8.30 -2.30
C ASN A 213 5.73 -7.49 -1.15
N VAL A 214 4.41 -7.50 -1.05
CA VAL A 214 3.67 -6.85 0.04
C VAL A 214 3.50 -7.90 1.14
N SER A 215 4.56 -8.11 1.92
CA SER A 215 4.58 -9.12 3.00
C SER A 215 5.29 -8.63 4.26
N LEU A 216 5.05 -9.34 5.36
CA LEU A 216 5.73 -9.11 6.63
C LEU A 216 7.23 -9.41 6.53
N GLU A 217 7.67 -10.27 5.61
CA GLU A 217 9.09 -10.59 5.42
C GLU A 217 9.84 -9.38 4.85
N THR A 218 9.24 -8.68 3.88
CA THR A 218 9.80 -7.42 3.34
C THR A 218 9.88 -6.35 4.42
N LEU A 219 8.91 -6.31 5.33
CA LEU A 219 8.93 -5.40 6.47
C LEU A 219 10.01 -5.80 7.52
N GLU A 220 10.21 -7.09 7.77
CA GLU A 220 11.28 -7.61 8.65
C GLU A 220 12.66 -7.25 8.12
N PHE A 221 12.88 -7.40 6.80
CA PHE A 221 14.08 -6.91 6.14
C PHE A 221 14.25 -5.39 6.34
N THR A 222 13.17 -4.63 6.14
CA THR A 222 13.18 -3.17 6.31
C THR A 222 13.51 -2.78 7.76
N LEU A 223 13.03 -3.52 8.75
CA LEU A 223 13.37 -3.32 10.16
C LEU A 223 14.86 -3.57 10.42
N CYS A 224 15.45 -4.60 9.79
CA CYS A 224 16.89 -4.86 9.88
C CYS A 224 17.69 -3.66 9.34
N ILE A 225 17.31 -3.13 8.18
CA ILE A 225 17.93 -1.93 7.60
C ILE A 225 17.75 -0.72 8.53
N LEU A 226 16.55 -0.49 9.05
CA LEU A 226 16.29 0.60 9.99
C LEU A 226 17.19 0.51 11.22
N ASN A 227 17.31 -0.67 11.82
CA ASN A 227 18.17 -0.91 12.97
C ASN A 227 19.65 -0.65 12.64
N LYS A 228 20.12 -1.02 11.44
CA LYS A 228 21.47 -0.66 10.99
C LYS A 228 21.67 0.85 10.96
N VAL A 229 20.73 1.59 10.36
CA VAL A 229 20.78 3.06 10.31
C VAL A 229 20.82 3.66 11.72
N MET A 230 19.91 3.23 12.59
CA MET A 230 19.84 3.76 13.97
C MET A 230 21.14 3.48 14.74
N ASN A 231 21.73 2.30 14.58
CA ASN A 231 22.97 1.93 15.26
C ASN A 231 24.22 2.61 14.69
N SER A 232 24.18 3.15 13.47
CA SER A 232 25.29 3.93 12.89
C SER A 232 25.46 5.31 13.55
N TYR A 233 24.43 5.83 14.19
CA TYR A 233 24.48 7.12 14.89
C TYR A 233 24.89 6.95 16.36
N ALA A 234 25.59 7.95 16.91
CA ALA A 234 25.86 8.05 18.33
C ALA A 234 24.66 8.70 19.03
N TRP A 235 24.17 8.04 20.08
CA TRP A 235 23.01 8.48 20.85
C TRP A 235 23.40 8.80 22.29
N VAL A 236 22.65 9.72 22.89
CA VAL A 236 22.69 10.05 24.31
C VAL A 236 21.30 9.86 24.95
N ALA A 237 21.26 9.90 26.27
CA ALA A 237 20.09 9.61 27.10
C ALA A 237 19.67 8.12 27.08
N GLN A 238 18.56 7.80 27.74
CA GLN A 238 18.06 6.44 27.85
C GLN A 238 17.55 5.92 26.50
N LYS A 239 17.69 4.60 26.29
CA LYS A 239 17.09 3.90 25.17
C LYS A 239 15.59 4.15 25.12
N GLN A 240 15.04 4.32 23.93
CA GLN A 240 13.60 4.43 23.74
C GLN A 240 13.07 3.24 22.95
N HIS A 241 11.80 2.96 23.14
CA HIS A 241 11.07 1.90 22.47
C HIS A 241 9.81 2.49 21.83
N TRP A 242 9.51 1.99 20.64
CA TRP A 242 8.38 2.41 19.82
C TRP A 242 7.69 1.17 19.21
N PRO A 243 6.38 1.21 18.90
CA PRO A 243 5.50 2.37 19.03
C PRO A 243 5.04 2.60 20.48
N SER A 244 4.79 3.87 20.82
CA SER A 244 4.24 4.27 22.11
C SER A 244 2.76 3.90 22.23
N LEU A 245 2.31 3.53 23.43
CA LEU A 245 0.88 3.40 23.74
C LEU A 245 0.19 4.76 23.62
N ASP A 246 -1.08 4.74 23.20
CA ASP A 246 -1.91 5.95 23.21
C ASP A 246 -2.02 6.46 24.67
N PRO A 247 -1.71 7.75 24.93
CA PRO A 247 -1.83 8.34 26.26
C PRO A 247 -3.20 8.18 26.92
N TRP A 248 -4.25 7.99 26.11
CA TRP A 248 -5.63 7.84 26.58
C TRP A 248 -5.99 6.42 27.06
N TYR A 249 -5.07 5.45 26.96
CA TYR A 249 -5.23 4.10 27.57
C TYR A 249 -4.79 4.04 29.04
N ARG A 250 -4.74 5.17 29.76
CA ARG A 250 -4.41 5.25 31.20
C ARG A 250 -5.65 5.24 32.08
#